data_AF-A0AA37RMC9-F1
#
_entry.id   AF-A0AA37RMC9-F1
#
_cell.length_a   1.000
_cell.length_b   1.000
_cell.length_c   1.000
_cell.angle_alpha   90.00
_cell.angle_beta   90.00
_cell.angle_gamma   90.00
#
_symmetry.space_group_name_H-M   'P 1'
#
loop_
_entity.id
_entity.type
_entity.pdbx_description
1 polymer ?
#
loop_
_entity_poly.entity_id
_entity_poly.type
_entity_poly.pdbx_seq_one_letter_code
_entity_poly.pdbx_strand_id
1 'polypeptide(L)' 'MRQERGLTQEQLALMSGVTRPILNGVENGKRGLLFERLYDIAEALDVPASELMAD' A
#
# COMPACT_ATOMS: atom_id res chain seq x y z
N MET A 1 2.25 -8.85 -3.97
CA MET A 1 1.07 -8.01 -3.62
C MET A 1 0.45 -7.21 -4.77
N ARG A 2 0.88 -5.98 -5.10
CA ARG A 2 0.19 -5.18 -6.15
C ARG A 2 0.50 -5.66 -7.57
N GLN A 3 1.73 -6.11 -7.81
CA GLN A 3 2.20 -6.56 -9.12
C GLN A 3 1.53 -7.87 -9.54
N GLU A 4 1.31 -8.78 -8.58
CA GLU A 4 0.50 -10.00 -8.77
C GLU A 4 -0.94 -9.70 -9.18
N ARG A 5 -1.45 -8.52 -8.80
CA ARG A 5 -2.78 -8.01 -9.17
C ARG A 5 -2.78 -7.14 -10.42
N GLY A 6 -1.62 -6.98 -11.08
CA GLY A 6 -1.48 -6.13 -12.27
C GLY A 6 -1.64 -4.63 -12.02
N LEU A 7 -1.53 -4.17 -10.76
CA LEU A 7 -1.74 -2.77 -10.39
C LEU A 7 -0.45 -1.94 -10.49
N THR A 8 -0.56 -0.76 -11.10
CA THR A 8 0.46 0.29 -11.02
C THR A 8 0.44 0.99 -9.66
N GLN A 9 1.49 1.76 -9.35
CA GLN A 9 1.50 2.60 -8.14
C GLN A 9 0.43 3.69 -8.20
N GLU A 10 0.15 4.29 -9.36
CA GLU A 10 -0.96 5.24 -9.50
C GLU A 10 -2.32 4.60 -9.18
N GLN A 11 -2.56 3.38 -9.66
CA GLN A 11 -3.82 2.68 -9.43
C GLN A 11 -4.01 2.33 -7.95
N LEU A 12 -3.00 1.75 -7.31
CA LEU A 12 -3.08 1.42 -5.89
C LEU A 12 -3.24 2.68 -5.04
N ALA A 13 -2.50 3.74 -5.35
CA ALA A 13 -2.63 5.04 -4.68
C ALA A 13 -4.07 5.59 -4.76
N LEU A 14 -4.68 5.52 -5.95
CA LEU A 14 -6.06 5.94 -6.15
C LEU A 14 -7.05 5.09 -5.33
N MET A 15 -6.88 3.77 -5.36
CA MET A 15 -7.76 2.84 -4.65
C MET A 15 -7.66 2.96 -3.14
N SER A 16 -6.46 3.16 -2.60
CA SER A 16 -6.22 3.24 -1.16
C SER A 16 -6.33 4.68 -0.60
N GLY A 17 -6.60 5.68 -1.45
CA GLY A 17 -6.60 7.09 -1.05
C GLY A 17 -5.24 7.64 -0.56
N VAL A 18 -4.14 6.89 -0.79
CA VAL A 18 -2.77 7.30 -0.44
C VAL A 18 -2.13 7.93 -1.66
N THR A 19 -1.33 8.98 -1.51
CA THR A 19 -0.69 9.60 -2.68
C THR A 19 0.43 8.71 -3.24
N ARG A 20 0.63 8.73 -4.56
CA ARG A 20 1.70 7.95 -5.21
C ARG A 20 3.10 8.18 -4.62
N PRO A 21 3.54 9.41 -4.29
CA PRO A 21 4.84 9.63 -3.65
C PRO A 21 4.96 8.95 -2.29
N ILE A 22 3.88 8.90 -1.50
CA ILE A 22 3.84 8.21 -0.21
C ILE A 22 3.95 6.71 -0.44
N LEU A 23 3.12 6.15 -1.31
CA LEU A 23 3.13 4.73 -1.64
C LEU A 23 4.51 4.29 -2.13
N ASN A 24 5.14 5.06 -3.03
CA ASN A 24 6.50 4.80 -3.50
C ASN A 24 7.53 4.82 -2.37
N GLY A 25 7.42 5.76 -1.42
CA GLY A 25 8.31 5.81 -0.25
C GLY A 25 8.17 4.58 0.64
N VAL A 26 6.94 4.10 0.84
CA VAL A 26 6.62 2.91 1.65
C VAL A 26 7.12 1.64 0.96
N GLU A 27 6.81 1.44 -0.32
CA GLU A 27 7.24 0.25 -1.09
C GLU A 27 8.77 0.09 -1.14
N ASN A 28 9.51 1.20 -1.09
CA ASN A 28 10.98 1.19 -1.08
C ASN A 28 11.59 1.20 0.34
N GLY A 29 10.77 1.10 1.40
CA GLY A 29 11.25 1.15 2.79
C GLY A 29 11.86 2.50 3.21
N LYS A 30 11.68 3.55 2.40
CA LYS A 30 12.22 4.90 2.65
C LYS A 30 11.36 5.70 3.61
N ARG A 31 10.11 5.27 3.85
CA ARG A 31 9.16 5.97 4.71
C ARG A 31 8.23 4.97 5.40
N GLY A 32 7.94 5.20 6.67
CA GLY A 32 6.83 4.57 7.37
C GLY A 32 5.47 5.13 6.94
N LEU A 33 4.41 4.45 7.36
CA LEU A 33 3.02 4.76 7.06
C LEU A 33 2.25 4.98 8.37
N LEU A 34 1.23 5.84 8.36
CA LEU A 34 0.28 5.91 9.47
C LEU A 34 -0.52 4.61 9.56
N PHE A 35 -0.81 4.15 10.78
CA PHE A 35 -1.49 2.87 10.99
C PHE A 35 -2.83 2.77 10.25
N GLU A 36 -3.63 3.84 10.24
CA GLU A 36 -4.89 3.92 9.47
C GLU A 36 -4.71 3.64 7.97
N ARG A 37 -3.63 4.15 7.36
CA ARG A 37 -3.37 3.96 5.93
C ARG A 37 -2.90 2.56 5.59
N LEU A 38 -2.41 1.81 6.59
CA LEU A 38 -2.09 0.39 6.40
C LEU A 38 -3.36 -0.37 6.03
N TYR A 39 -4.48 -0.08 6.72
CA TYR A 39 -5.77 -0.68 6.43
C TYR A 39 -6.30 -0.25 5.06
N ASP A 40 -6.20 1.03 4.71
CA ASP A 40 -6.62 1.50 3.38
C ASP A 40 -5.88 0.77 2.24
N ILE A 41 -4.57 0.54 2.39
CA ILE A 41 -3.75 -0.20 1.41
C ILE A 41 -4.11 -1.69 1.41
N ALA A 42 -4.33 -2.28 2.59
CA ALA A 42 -4.71 -3.67 2.73
C ALA A 42 -6.09 -3.95 2.09
N GLU A 43 -7.07 -3.08 2.33
CA GLU A 43 -8.40 -3.13 1.73
C GLU A 43 -8.30 -2.99 0.21
N ALA A 44 -7.52 -2.02 -0.31
CA ALA A 44 -7.32 -1.85 -1.75
C ALA A 44 -6.63 -3.06 -2.42
N LEU A 45 -5.87 -3.84 -1.66
CA LEU A 45 -5.23 -5.08 -2.12
C LEU A 45 -6.06 -6.33 -1.83
N ASP A 46 -7.19 -6.22 -1.14
CA ASP A 46 -7.99 -7.38 -0.69
C ASP A 46 -7.13 -8.42 0.05
N VAL A 47 -6.42 -7.95 1.08
CA VAL A 47 -5.57 -8.76 1.97
C VAL A 47 -5.73 -8.31 3.42
N PRO A 48 -5.49 -9.18 4.41
CA PRO A 48 -5.37 -8.74 5.79
C PRO A 48 -4.15 -7.82 5.97
N ALA A 49 -4.29 -6.76 6.79
CA ALA A 49 -3.23 -5.79 7.05
C ALA A 49 -1.95 -6.42 7.63
N SER A 50 -2.07 -7.58 8.29
CA SER A 50 -0.91 -8.35 8.79
C SER A 50 0.04 -8.79 7.68
N GLU A 51 -0.43 -9.02 6.46
CA GLU A 51 0.45 -9.36 5.33
C GLU A 51 1.32 -8.18 4.84
N LEU A 52 0.98 -6.96 5.26
CA LEU A 52 1.78 -5.76 4.98
C LEU A 52 2.81 -5.45 6.07
N MET A 53 2.78 -6.19 7.19
CA MET A 53 3.71 -6.01 8.30
C MET A 53 4.93 -6.90 8.06
N ALA A 54 6.12 -6.36 8.31
CA ALA A 54 7.32 -7.18 8.36
C ALA A 54 7.32 -8.02 9.65
N ASP A 55 7.86 -9.24 9.57
CA ASP A 55 8.20 -10.05 10.75
C ASP A 55 9.24 -9.35 11.65
#